data_AF-A0A1Y2FMF3-F1
#
_entry.id   AF-A0A1Y2FMF3-F1
#
_cell.length_a   1.000
_cell.length_b   1.000
_cell.length_c   1.000
_cell.angle_alpha   90.00
_cell.angle_beta   90.00
_cell.angle_gamma   90.00
#
_symmetry.space_group_name_H-M   'P 1'
#
loop_
_entity.id
_entity.type
_entity.pdbx_description
1 polymer ?
#
loop_
_entity_poly.entity_id
_entity_poly.type
_entity_poly.pdbx_seq_one_letter_code
_entity_poly.pdbx_strand_id
1 'polypeptide(L)'
;MVKYIVEQYDNLNYSVDFKLLDMKAPLFSAIASNKFRIADLLIQNGADINYELNYLNILYYLDSNNFLNKNNLKYILNNGFNVKNIDSYLINNFSDDIIKLIFKYATYNKLFILGLLDLYKNKKPLSTKKLREIMDEENNKLKVENDFYMEAIDKEDYNKLVPFFITIMIIIKKGKINNHSGKKYDFVQKIKDRSLSFTIDDKTINTYTVANIDRIREDIKMLIKEGAKEKITDYVEEHCIEVKELNTSDFDLLIYAIENTPDNQNGLIMILYLIVFAKYHNFNYFIKDGDSFKTPLTAAVGNNKFLSAEFLIDNGAEIDYKFVDPENNNISYNCLNYYYDNNKLNKENLKYILTGEHTFPAVVDTPLIEKLINNNDNEMAEYLIIKVRSLINFNLYKTAIMNRNIDMVDKLYDIDPRGLESVKDIADILIDLGAEDDIVDTCLSKIRDPKLNLYLSEFLKDYCQYCY
;
A
#
# COMPACT_ATOMS: atom_id res chain seq x y z
N MET A 1 4.63 54.70 -18.85
CA MET A 1 3.51 53.87 -19.34
C MET A 1 2.97 52.93 -18.26
N VAL A 2 3.70 51.89 -17.82
CA VAL A 2 3.18 50.93 -16.80
C VAL A 2 2.70 51.62 -15.51
N LYS A 3 3.46 52.59 -14.98
CA LYS A 3 3.04 53.40 -13.83
C LYS A 3 1.68 54.07 -14.02
N TYR A 4 1.49 54.73 -15.16
CA TYR A 4 0.22 55.37 -15.50
C TYR A 4 -0.93 54.35 -15.58
N ILE A 5 -0.68 53.16 -16.12
CA ILE A 5 -1.69 52.07 -16.18
C ILE A 5 -2.07 51.61 -14.78
N VAL A 6 -1.09 51.36 -13.91
CA VAL A 6 -1.31 50.91 -12.53
C VAL A 6 -2.17 51.89 -11.74
N GLU A 7 -1.97 53.19 -11.93
CA GLU A 7 -2.77 54.26 -11.29
C GLU A 7 -4.24 54.27 -11.73
N GLN A 8 -4.64 53.52 -12.77
CA GLN A 8 -6.03 53.41 -13.21
C GLN A 8 -6.79 52.23 -12.57
N TYR A 9 -6.14 51.40 -11.76
CA TYR A 9 -6.74 50.21 -11.16
C TYR A 9 -6.86 50.37 -9.64
N ASP A 10 -8.06 50.12 -9.10
CA ASP A 10 -8.33 50.15 -7.66
C ASP A 10 -7.71 48.95 -6.91
N ASN A 11 -7.50 47.83 -7.62
CA ASN A 11 -6.94 46.60 -7.09
C ASN A 11 -6.04 45.94 -8.14
N LEU A 12 -4.89 45.41 -7.70
CA LEU A 12 -3.92 44.71 -8.55
C LEU A 12 -3.90 43.18 -8.32
N ASN A 13 -4.70 42.71 -7.34
CA ASN A 13 -4.87 41.31 -6.97
C ASN A 13 -6.05 40.71 -7.73
N TYR A 14 -5.89 40.58 -9.04
CA TYR A 14 -6.89 39.98 -9.94
C TYR A 14 -6.20 39.08 -10.96
N SER A 15 -6.98 38.17 -11.56
CA SER A 15 -6.55 37.35 -12.67
C SER A 15 -7.44 37.55 -13.89
N VAL A 16 -6.83 37.50 -15.08
CA VAL A 16 -7.56 37.51 -16.34
C VAL A 16 -7.40 36.14 -16.99
N ASP A 17 -8.52 35.51 -17.31
CA ASP A 17 -8.55 34.28 -18.10
C ASP A 17 -8.41 34.63 -19.58
N PHE A 18 -7.25 34.29 -20.15
CA PHE A 18 -7.08 34.24 -21.58
C PHE A 18 -7.38 32.80 -22.00
N LYS A 19 -8.54 32.56 -22.63
CA LYS A 19 -9.06 31.26 -23.10
C LYS A 19 -8.05 30.34 -23.84
N LEU A 20 -6.85 30.83 -24.18
CA LEU A 20 -5.78 30.12 -24.90
C LEU A 20 -4.38 30.27 -24.26
N LEU A 21 -4.20 31.01 -23.16
CA LEU A 21 -2.88 31.40 -22.61
C LEU A 21 -2.78 31.30 -21.08
N ASP A 22 -3.69 30.55 -20.45
CA ASP A 22 -3.87 30.43 -19.00
C ASP A 22 -4.23 31.73 -18.29
N MET A 23 -4.68 31.60 -17.04
CA MET A 23 -4.98 32.74 -16.19
C MET A 23 -3.70 33.51 -15.84
N LYS A 24 -3.78 34.84 -15.88
CA LYS A 24 -2.63 35.72 -15.57
C LYS A 24 -3.00 36.76 -14.53
N ALA A 25 -2.17 36.87 -13.50
CA ALA A 25 -2.18 38.01 -12.58
C ALA A 25 -1.05 39.00 -12.94
N PRO A 26 -1.25 40.32 -12.76
CA PRO A 26 -0.23 41.33 -13.09
C PRO A 26 1.12 41.07 -12.40
N LEU A 27 1.10 40.80 -11.09
CA LEU A 27 2.31 40.56 -10.31
C LEU A 27 3.00 39.25 -10.71
N PHE A 28 2.22 38.18 -10.92
CA PHE A 28 2.75 36.88 -11.34
C PHE A 28 3.43 36.98 -12.70
N SER A 29 2.83 37.71 -13.65
CA SER A 29 3.38 37.93 -14.98
C SER A 29 4.71 38.70 -14.94
N ALA A 30 4.79 39.74 -14.11
CA ALA A 30 6.00 40.52 -13.94
C ALA A 30 7.14 39.67 -13.34
N ILE A 31 6.82 38.85 -12.33
CA ILE A 31 7.79 37.97 -11.65
C ILE A 31 8.22 36.80 -12.55
N ALA A 32 7.30 36.16 -13.27
CA ALA A 32 7.61 35.12 -14.26
C ALA A 32 8.61 35.61 -15.32
N SER A 33 8.46 36.87 -15.74
CA SER A 33 9.35 37.52 -16.69
C SER A 33 10.60 38.17 -16.06
N ASN A 34 10.86 37.93 -14.77
CA ASN A 34 11.94 38.56 -13.98
C ASN A 34 11.98 40.10 -14.08
N LYS A 35 10.85 40.77 -14.32
CA LYS A 35 10.73 42.22 -14.42
C LYS A 35 10.56 42.85 -13.04
N PHE A 36 11.56 42.67 -12.17
CA PHE A 36 11.47 43.05 -10.75
C PHE A 36 11.15 44.52 -10.52
N ARG A 37 11.61 45.46 -11.37
CA ARG A 37 11.20 46.88 -11.27
C ARG A 37 9.70 47.10 -11.48
N ILE A 38 9.07 46.28 -12.32
CA ILE A 38 7.61 46.32 -12.52
C ILE A 38 6.92 45.66 -11.32
N ALA A 39 7.45 44.54 -10.84
CA ALA A 39 6.92 43.89 -9.64
C ALA A 39 7.00 44.82 -8.41
N ASP A 40 8.10 45.55 -8.22
CA ASP A 40 8.27 46.53 -7.15
C ASP A 40 7.21 47.63 -7.25
N LEU A 41 6.98 48.14 -8.45
CA LEU A 41 5.94 49.14 -8.72
C LEU A 41 4.54 48.59 -8.38
N LEU A 42 4.24 47.34 -8.73
CA LEU A 42 2.96 46.71 -8.42
C LEU A 42 2.78 46.53 -6.91
N ILE A 43 3.79 46.01 -6.20
CA ILE A 43 3.76 45.80 -4.74
C ILE A 43 3.61 47.15 -4.02
N GLN A 44 4.32 48.19 -4.47
CA GLN A 44 4.19 49.55 -3.92
C GLN A 44 2.79 50.15 -4.10
N ASN A 45 2.02 49.66 -5.08
CA ASN A 45 0.64 50.07 -5.34
C ASN A 45 -0.38 49.02 -4.84
N GLY A 46 0.01 48.15 -3.90
CA GLY A 46 -0.92 47.26 -3.19
C GLY A 46 -1.10 45.86 -3.77
N ALA A 47 -0.30 45.46 -4.77
CA ALA A 47 -0.26 44.06 -5.18
C ALA A 47 0.33 43.18 -4.07
N ASP A 48 -0.35 42.07 -3.76
CA ASP A 48 0.03 41.14 -2.71
C ASP A 48 0.85 39.99 -3.29
N ILE A 49 2.07 39.80 -2.77
CA ILE A 49 2.94 38.66 -3.14
C ILE A 49 2.34 37.32 -2.75
N ASN A 50 1.42 37.31 -1.78
CA ASN A 50 0.69 36.14 -1.29
C ASN A 50 -0.69 35.98 -1.94
N TYR A 51 -1.01 36.76 -2.96
CA TYR A 51 -2.23 36.57 -3.74
C TYR A 51 -2.32 35.13 -4.27
N GLU A 52 -3.50 34.54 -4.17
CA GLU A 52 -3.78 33.19 -4.65
C GLU A 52 -4.68 33.24 -5.88
N LEU A 53 -4.26 32.52 -6.92
CA LEU A 53 -4.99 32.38 -8.17
C LEU A 53 -5.65 31.01 -8.17
N ASN A 54 -6.97 30.96 -7.93
CA ASN A 54 -7.71 29.71 -7.71
C ASN A 54 -7.04 28.78 -6.68
N TYR A 55 -6.73 29.31 -5.50
CA TYR A 55 -6.02 28.60 -4.42
C TYR A 55 -4.56 28.23 -4.72
N LEU A 56 -4.01 28.66 -5.86
CA LEU A 56 -2.61 28.46 -6.22
C LEU A 56 -1.81 29.73 -5.93
N ASN A 57 -0.82 29.61 -5.04
CA ASN A 57 0.12 30.69 -4.80
C ASN A 57 1.09 30.89 -5.99
N ILE A 58 1.91 31.95 -5.93
CA ILE A 58 2.83 32.30 -7.02
C ILE A 58 3.85 31.19 -7.35
N LEU A 59 4.23 30.35 -6.39
CA LEU A 59 5.19 29.28 -6.64
C LEU A 59 4.58 28.18 -7.51
N TYR A 60 3.33 27.78 -7.23
CA TYR A 60 2.56 26.88 -8.08
C TYR A 60 2.48 27.41 -9.52
N TYR A 61 2.10 28.68 -9.68
CA TYR A 61 1.98 29.31 -10.98
C TYR A 61 3.30 29.25 -11.77
N LEU A 62 4.41 29.59 -11.12
CA LEU A 62 5.71 29.61 -11.78
C LEU A 62 6.22 28.21 -12.12
N ASP A 63 5.99 27.24 -11.25
CA ASP A 63 6.43 25.87 -11.43
C ASP A 63 5.67 25.17 -12.56
N SER A 64 4.32 25.21 -12.52
CA SER A 64 3.47 24.58 -13.53
C SER A 64 3.67 25.16 -14.95
N ASN A 65 4.15 26.40 -15.04
CA ASN A 65 4.45 27.06 -16.31
C ASN A 65 5.95 27.03 -16.69
N ASN A 66 6.80 26.31 -15.94
CA ASN A 66 8.26 26.25 -16.14
C ASN A 66 8.96 27.63 -16.12
N PHE A 67 8.43 28.58 -15.36
CA PHE A 67 9.01 29.92 -15.16
C PHE A 67 9.83 30.03 -13.87
N LEU A 68 9.69 29.10 -12.92
CA LEU A 68 10.39 29.14 -11.64
C LEU A 68 11.91 29.05 -11.84
N ASN A 69 12.65 29.99 -11.25
CA ASN A 69 14.11 30.03 -11.31
C ASN A 69 14.71 30.68 -10.05
N LYS A 70 16.04 30.62 -9.88
CA LYS A 70 16.69 31.17 -8.69
C LYS A 70 16.48 32.67 -8.49
N ASN A 71 16.30 33.45 -9.55
CA ASN A 71 16.17 34.90 -9.45
C ASN A 71 14.77 35.31 -9.00
N ASN A 72 13.72 34.77 -9.62
CA ASN A 72 12.35 35.08 -9.18
C ASN A 72 12.06 34.49 -7.80
N LEU A 73 12.56 33.30 -7.46
CA LEU A 73 12.40 32.77 -6.10
C LEU A 73 13.03 33.68 -5.05
N LYS A 74 14.27 34.14 -5.26
CA LYS A 74 14.92 35.12 -4.37
C LYS A 74 14.09 36.38 -4.23
N TYR A 75 13.52 36.88 -5.33
CA TYR A 75 12.69 38.06 -5.31
C TYR A 75 11.42 37.84 -4.46
N ILE A 76 10.70 36.75 -4.69
CA ILE A 76 9.48 36.38 -3.97
C ILE A 76 9.75 36.28 -2.46
N LEU A 77 10.79 35.53 -2.07
CA LEU A 77 11.14 35.32 -0.67
C LEU A 77 11.61 36.60 0.04
N ASN A 78 12.25 37.53 -0.67
CA ASN A 78 12.66 38.82 -0.10
C ASN A 78 11.50 39.82 0.07
N ASN A 79 10.39 39.62 -0.63
CA ASN A 79 9.28 40.58 -0.68
C ASN A 79 8.07 40.12 0.15
N GLY A 80 8.28 39.27 1.17
CA GLY A 80 7.25 38.96 2.17
C GLY A 80 6.36 37.78 1.83
N PHE A 81 6.80 36.87 0.95
CA PHE A 81 6.10 35.61 0.73
C PHE A 81 5.97 34.79 2.02
N ASN A 82 4.77 34.30 2.29
CA ASN A 82 4.45 33.48 3.44
C ASN A 82 4.91 32.05 3.18
N VAL A 83 6.08 31.70 3.71
CA VAL A 83 6.67 30.35 3.59
C VAL A 83 5.79 29.23 4.17
N LYS A 84 4.77 29.56 4.97
CA LYS A 84 3.76 28.57 5.43
C LYS A 84 2.87 28.05 4.31
N ASN A 85 2.80 28.76 3.18
CA ASN A 85 2.05 28.34 2.00
C ASN A 85 2.85 27.38 1.11
N ILE A 86 4.03 26.92 1.56
CA ILE A 86 4.81 25.88 0.89
C ILE A 86 4.40 24.54 1.50
N ASP A 87 3.85 23.65 0.67
CA ASP A 87 3.41 22.31 1.05
C ASP A 87 4.36 21.22 0.50
N SER A 88 4.02 19.95 0.78
CA SER A 88 4.81 18.79 0.34
C SER A 88 4.86 18.66 -1.18
N TYR A 89 3.76 18.98 -1.88
CA TYR A 89 3.70 18.93 -3.34
C TYR A 89 4.75 19.86 -3.96
N LEU A 90 4.82 21.12 -3.53
CA LEU A 90 5.82 22.07 -4.05
C LEU A 90 7.25 21.59 -3.74
N ILE A 91 7.50 21.16 -2.51
CA ILE A 91 8.83 20.68 -2.10
C ILE A 91 9.28 19.48 -2.93
N ASN A 92 8.39 18.52 -3.18
CA ASN A 92 8.76 17.28 -3.84
C ASN A 92 9.00 17.48 -5.36
N ASN A 93 8.31 18.45 -5.97
CA ASN A 93 8.46 18.79 -7.39
C ASN A 93 9.64 19.73 -7.69
N PHE A 94 10.09 20.52 -6.71
CA PHE A 94 11.21 21.43 -6.92
C PHE A 94 12.57 20.72 -7.04
N SER A 95 13.48 21.36 -7.77
CA SER A 95 14.89 20.94 -7.79
C SER A 95 15.60 21.25 -6.47
N ASP A 96 16.62 20.46 -6.14
CA ASP A 96 17.43 20.59 -4.91
C ASP A 96 17.95 22.01 -4.68
N ASP A 97 18.31 22.70 -5.76
CA ASP A 97 18.80 24.06 -5.73
C ASP A 97 17.74 25.09 -5.29
N ILE A 98 16.49 24.88 -5.69
CA ILE A 98 15.33 25.68 -5.31
C ILE A 98 14.96 25.38 -3.86
N ILE A 99 14.95 24.11 -3.44
CA ILE A 99 14.69 23.70 -2.06
C ILE A 99 15.74 24.30 -1.11
N LYS A 100 17.04 24.14 -1.42
CA LYS A 100 18.14 24.74 -0.64
C LYS A 100 17.97 26.26 -0.50
N LEU A 101 17.51 26.92 -1.55
CA LEU A 101 17.26 28.36 -1.54
C LEU A 101 16.05 28.71 -0.65
N ILE A 102 14.96 27.95 -0.70
CA ILE A 102 13.79 28.14 0.19
C ILE A 102 14.23 28.04 1.64
N PHE A 103 14.92 26.96 2.03
CA PHE A 103 15.35 26.75 3.42
C PHE A 103 16.30 27.84 3.94
N LYS A 104 17.20 28.32 3.08
CA LYS A 104 18.10 29.43 3.40
C LYS A 104 17.35 30.73 3.71
N TYR A 105 16.18 30.94 3.11
CA TYR A 105 15.38 32.15 3.27
C TYR A 105 14.21 31.98 4.26
N ALA A 106 13.76 30.75 4.49
CA ALA A 106 12.75 30.43 5.49
C ALA A 106 13.30 30.55 6.92
N THR A 107 14.60 30.32 7.10
CA THR A 107 15.30 30.45 8.38
C THR A 107 16.13 31.74 8.41
N TYR A 108 15.97 32.54 9.48
CA TYR A 108 16.75 33.75 9.74
C TYR A 108 16.81 34.74 8.56
N ASN A 109 15.65 35.10 8.02
CA ASN A 109 15.59 35.98 6.84
C ASN A 109 16.12 37.40 7.13
N LYS A 110 16.32 38.21 6.08
CA LYS A 110 16.87 39.58 6.21
C LYS A 110 16.08 40.43 7.23
N LEU A 111 14.75 40.33 7.25
CA LEU A 111 13.91 41.10 8.18
C LEU A 111 14.14 40.65 9.63
N PHE A 112 14.26 39.34 9.87
CA PHE A 112 14.58 38.81 11.20
C PHE A 112 15.95 39.29 11.69
N ILE A 113 16.98 39.19 10.85
CA ILE A 113 18.34 39.66 11.18
C ILE A 113 18.31 41.16 11.49
N LEU A 114 17.62 41.96 10.67
CA LEU A 114 17.47 43.39 10.92
C LEU A 114 16.72 43.68 12.23
N GLY A 115 15.72 42.87 12.58
CA GLY A 115 15.04 42.95 13.88
C GLY A 115 15.98 42.70 15.05
N LEU A 116 16.83 41.67 14.98
CA LEU A 116 17.84 41.41 16.00
C LEU A 116 18.86 42.55 16.10
N LEU A 117 19.29 43.11 14.96
CA LEU A 117 20.21 44.25 14.92
C LEU A 117 19.58 45.53 15.47
N ASP A 118 18.28 45.76 15.28
CA ASP A 118 17.54 46.88 15.87
C ASP A 118 17.50 46.77 17.40
N LEU A 119 17.20 45.57 17.92
CA LEU A 119 17.23 45.29 19.36
C LEU A 119 18.61 45.61 19.96
N TYR A 120 19.67 45.16 19.29
CA TYR A 120 21.04 45.42 19.69
C TYR A 120 21.39 46.91 19.63
N LYS A 121 21.14 47.57 18.49
CA LYS A 121 21.47 48.99 18.27
C LYS A 121 20.77 49.90 19.27
N ASN A 122 19.51 49.61 19.60
CA ASN A 122 18.71 50.39 20.54
C ASN A 122 18.88 49.96 22.00
N LYS A 123 19.78 49.02 22.30
CA LYS A 123 20.05 48.48 23.64
C LYS A 123 18.78 48.01 24.36
N LYS A 124 17.82 47.47 23.61
CA LYS A 124 16.58 46.92 24.19
C LYS A 124 16.92 45.63 24.93
N PRO A 125 16.71 45.53 26.26
CA PRO A 125 17.05 44.34 27.02
C PRO A 125 16.19 43.16 26.56
N LEU A 126 16.83 42.02 26.30
CA LEU A 126 16.19 40.79 25.87
C LEU A 126 16.67 39.63 26.76
N SER A 127 15.75 38.97 27.46
CA SER A 127 16.08 37.82 28.29
C SER A 127 16.47 36.61 27.43
N THR A 128 17.30 35.72 27.97
CA THR A 128 17.68 34.48 27.28
C THR A 128 16.46 33.63 26.91
N LYS A 129 15.44 33.58 27.77
CA LYS A 129 14.18 32.87 27.48
C LYS A 129 13.47 33.49 26.28
N LYS A 130 13.33 34.82 26.25
CA LYS A 130 12.62 35.50 25.16
C LYS A 130 13.38 35.41 23.84
N LEU A 131 14.72 35.46 23.88
CA LEU A 131 15.54 35.22 22.70
C LEU A 131 15.33 33.81 22.14
N ARG A 132 15.28 32.78 23.00
CA ARG A 132 14.97 31.42 22.54
C ARG A 132 13.59 31.33 21.91
N GLU A 133 12.57 31.91 22.53
CA GLU A 133 11.22 31.96 21.94
C GLU A 133 11.21 32.59 20.54
N ILE A 134 11.90 33.73 20.37
CA ILE A 134 12.01 34.42 19.07
C ILE A 134 12.76 33.56 18.04
N MET A 135 13.84 32.89 18.46
CA MET A 135 14.59 31.99 17.59
C MET A 135 13.77 30.75 17.20
N ASP A 136 13.03 30.18 18.14
CA ASP A 136 12.16 29.03 17.92
C ASP A 136 11.00 29.39 16.99
N GLU A 137 10.37 30.56 17.17
CA GLU A 137 9.33 31.08 16.27
C GLU A 137 9.86 31.26 14.84
N GLU A 138 11.08 31.80 14.68
CA GLU A 138 11.73 31.97 13.37
C GLU A 138 12.02 30.63 12.70
N ASN A 139 12.60 29.69 13.45
CA ASN A 139 12.95 28.35 12.94
C ASN A 139 11.71 27.52 12.58
N ASN A 140 10.57 27.77 13.23
CA ASN A 140 9.31 27.07 12.98
C ASN A 140 8.42 27.77 11.93
N LYS A 141 8.92 28.77 11.20
CA LYS A 141 8.14 29.44 10.13
C LYS A 141 7.77 28.49 8.99
N LEU A 142 8.69 27.62 8.58
CA LEU A 142 8.42 26.54 7.65
C LEU A 142 8.23 25.26 8.46
N LYS A 143 6.97 24.86 8.61
CA LYS A 143 6.63 23.60 9.27
C LYS A 143 6.94 22.46 8.31
N VAL A 144 8.06 21.78 8.53
CA VAL A 144 8.39 20.55 7.78
C VAL A 144 7.46 19.45 8.26
N GLU A 145 6.58 18.99 7.38
CA GLU A 145 5.67 17.88 7.65
C GLU A 145 6.30 16.56 7.21
N ASN A 146 5.75 15.42 7.67
CA ASN A 146 6.28 14.11 7.32
C ASN A 146 6.41 13.95 5.79
N ASP A 147 5.37 14.36 5.06
CA ASP A 147 5.25 14.19 3.62
C ASP A 147 6.33 14.91 2.80
N PHE A 148 7.03 15.91 3.38
CA PHE A 148 8.07 16.69 2.71
C PHE A 148 9.33 15.87 2.41
N TYR A 149 9.58 14.83 3.20
CA TYR A 149 10.78 14.01 3.08
C TYR A 149 10.47 12.53 2.87
N MET A 150 9.23 12.09 3.11
CA MET A 150 8.83 10.69 2.90
C MET A 150 9.00 10.28 1.44
N GLU A 151 8.60 11.14 0.49
CA GLU A 151 8.80 10.86 -0.93
C GLU A 151 10.28 10.73 -1.32
N ALA A 152 11.15 11.55 -0.73
CA ALA A 152 12.59 11.48 -0.95
C ALA A 152 13.23 10.24 -0.31
N ILE A 153 12.77 9.82 0.89
CA ILE A 153 13.15 8.53 1.48
C ILE A 153 12.68 7.39 0.58
N ASP A 154 11.46 7.47 0.06
CA ASP A 154 10.88 6.39 -0.73
C ASP A 154 11.55 6.20 -2.08
N LYS A 155 11.90 7.30 -2.74
CA LYS A 155 12.64 7.34 -4.01
C LYS A 155 14.17 7.20 -3.82
N GLU A 156 14.64 7.05 -2.58
CA GLU A 156 16.07 7.05 -2.24
C GLU A 156 16.84 8.31 -2.68
N ASP A 157 16.13 9.43 -2.83
CA ASP A 157 16.70 10.73 -3.18
C ASP A 157 17.20 11.47 -1.93
N TYR A 158 18.21 10.89 -1.28
CA TYR A 158 18.73 11.38 -0.01
C TYR A 158 19.38 12.78 -0.10
N ASN A 159 19.74 13.26 -1.30
CA ASN A 159 20.26 14.61 -1.49
C ASN A 159 19.18 15.68 -1.24
N LYS A 160 17.91 15.38 -1.54
CA LYS A 160 16.79 16.25 -1.18
C LYS A 160 16.62 16.39 0.33
N LEU A 161 17.08 15.43 1.14
CA LEU A 161 16.94 15.45 2.60
C LEU A 161 17.91 16.42 3.31
N VAL A 162 18.96 16.89 2.61
CA VAL A 162 19.99 17.76 3.19
C VAL A 162 19.43 19.01 3.87
N PRO A 163 18.55 19.81 3.22
CA PRO A 163 18.02 21.03 3.83
C PRO A 163 17.15 20.75 5.05
N PHE A 164 16.65 19.51 5.17
CA PHE A 164 15.75 19.08 6.23
C PHE A 164 16.46 18.39 7.38
N PHE A 165 17.77 18.12 7.31
CA PHE A 165 18.43 17.13 8.18
C PHE A 165 18.14 17.32 9.68
N ILE A 166 18.36 18.52 10.24
CA ILE A 166 18.10 18.78 11.67
C ILE A 166 16.62 18.49 12.00
N THR A 167 15.72 18.92 11.13
CA THR A 167 14.28 18.73 11.30
C THR A 167 13.88 17.26 11.15
N ILE A 168 14.43 16.54 10.17
CA ILE A 168 14.25 15.09 9.99
C ILE A 168 14.72 14.36 11.23
N MET A 169 15.90 14.67 11.78
CA MET A 169 16.41 13.98 12.96
C MET A 169 15.54 14.22 14.21
N ILE A 170 14.98 15.43 14.36
CA ILE A 170 13.99 15.72 15.40
C ILE A 170 12.71 14.92 15.20
N ILE A 171 12.21 14.80 13.95
CA ILE A 171 10.98 14.06 13.66
C ILE A 171 11.19 12.55 13.79
N ILE A 172 12.33 12.02 13.32
CA ILE A 172 12.77 10.63 13.51
C ILE A 172 12.82 10.30 15.00
N LYS A 173 13.40 11.18 15.83
CA LYS A 173 13.48 10.99 17.29
C LYS A 173 12.12 11.06 17.99
N LYS A 174 11.15 11.81 17.45
CA LYS A 174 9.82 12.00 18.04
C LYS A 174 8.83 10.86 17.74
N GLY A 175 9.28 9.74 17.15
CA GLY A 175 8.51 8.50 17.10
C GLY A 175 7.20 8.55 16.30
N LYS A 176 7.02 9.55 15.42
CA LYS A 176 5.77 9.72 14.65
C LYS A 176 5.79 9.13 13.24
N ILE A 177 6.86 8.46 12.85
CA ILE A 177 7.03 7.94 11.49
C ILE A 177 6.95 6.41 11.55
N ASN A 178 5.74 5.86 11.60
CA ASN A 178 5.54 4.42 11.84
C ASN A 178 5.92 3.50 10.65
N ASN A 179 6.31 4.02 9.46
CA ASN A 179 6.27 3.19 8.24
C ASN A 179 7.59 2.99 7.44
N HIS A 180 8.76 3.49 7.86
CA HIS A 180 10.01 3.36 7.03
C HIS A 180 11.30 3.22 7.86
N SER A 181 11.25 2.53 8.99
CA SER A 181 12.40 2.39 9.90
C SER A 181 13.67 1.79 9.24
N GLY A 182 13.53 0.83 8.32
CA GLY A 182 14.63 0.29 7.52
C GLY A 182 15.33 1.35 6.66
N LYS A 183 14.57 2.05 5.80
CA LYS A 183 15.11 3.13 4.96
C LYS A 183 15.73 4.28 5.78
N LYS A 184 15.21 4.56 6.99
CA LYS A 184 15.84 5.51 7.92
C LYS A 184 17.19 5.03 8.43
N TYR A 185 17.29 3.75 8.80
CA TYR A 185 18.56 3.16 9.20
C TYR A 185 19.57 3.29 8.06
N ASP A 186 19.17 2.94 6.83
CA ASP A 186 20.02 3.06 5.65
C ASP A 186 20.47 4.50 5.40
N PHE A 187 19.58 5.48 5.52
CA PHE A 187 19.94 6.89 5.44
C PHE A 187 21.00 7.29 6.48
N VAL A 188 20.81 6.87 7.74
CA VAL A 188 21.78 7.13 8.83
C VAL A 188 23.11 6.44 8.57
N GLN A 189 23.12 5.22 8.02
CA GLN A 189 24.38 4.54 7.64
C GLN A 189 25.07 5.24 6.47
N LYS A 190 24.34 5.65 5.43
CA LYS A 190 24.88 6.44 4.30
C LYS A 190 25.54 7.75 4.77
N ILE A 191 24.99 8.38 5.82
CA ILE A 191 25.64 9.53 6.47
C ILE A 191 26.94 9.11 7.17
N LYS A 192 26.90 8.06 8.01
CA LYS A 192 28.07 7.56 8.77
C LYS A 192 29.21 7.14 7.85
N ASP A 193 28.88 6.51 6.73
CA ASP A 193 29.83 6.00 5.74
C ASP A 193 30.30 7.11 4.78
N ARG A 194 29.82 8.35 4.95
CA ARG A 194 30.12 9.53 4.12
C ARG A 194 29.83 9.30 2.63
N SER A 195 28.82 8.47 2.34
CA SER A 195 28.40 8.19 0.96
C SER A 195 27.51 9.28 0.37
N LEU A 196 27.11 10.27 1.18
CA LEU A 196 26.31 11.42 0.76
C LEU A 196 27.19 12.64 0.46
N SER A 197 26.67 13.56 -0.35
CA SER A 197 27.38 14.76 -0.83
C SER A 197 27.70 15.80 0.26
N PHE A 198 27.32 15.55 1.51
CA PHE A 198 27.43 16.45 2.64
C PHE A 198 27.95 15.70 3.88
N THR A 199 28.57 16.44 4.80
CA THR A 199 29.10 15.90 6.04
C THR A 199 28.33 16.47 7.24
N ILE A 200 28.12 15.62 8.24
CA ILE A 200 27.54 15.98 9.53
C ILE A 200 28.57 15.59 10.59
N ASP A 201 28.65 16.35 11.67
CA ASP A 201 29.57 16.03 12.75
C ASP A 201 29.14 14.74 13.49
N ASP A 202 30.12 13.92 13.85
CA ASP A 202 29.90 12.62 14.49
C ASP A 202 29.14 12.75 15.81
N LYS A 203 29.31 13.87 16.53
CA LYS A 203 28.58 14.12 17.78
C LYS A 203 27.08 14.24 17.53
N THR A 204 26.67 14.98 16.50
CA THR A 204 25.26 15.05 16.08
C THR A 204 24.76 13.66 15.69
N ILE A 205 25.46 12.92 14.82
CA ILE A 205 25.02 11.58 14.37
C ILE A 205 24.87 10.61 15.56
N ASN A 206 25.85 10.58 16.46
CA ASN A 206 25.87 9.65 17.60
C ASN A 206 24.78 9.95 18.65
N THR A 207 24.17 11.15 18.63
CA THR A 207 22.99 11.43 19.47
C THR A 207 21.69 10.82 18.95
N TYR A 208 21.69 10.25 17.74
CA TYR A 208 20.52 9.66 17.10
C TYR A 208 20.79 8.19 16.73
N THR A 209 20.52 7.29 17.66
CA THR A 209 20.48 5.86 17.39
C THR A 209 19.14 5.54 16.71
N VAL A 210 19.20 5.01 15.48
CA VAL A 210 18.03 4.46 14.78
C VAL A 210 18.20 2.95 14.77
N ALA A 211 17.20 2.24 15.28
CA ALA A 211 17.22 0.78 15.28
C ALA A 211 17.10 0.24 13.85
N ASN A 212 17.86 -0.81 13.53
CA ASN A 212 17.68 -1.56 12.28
C ASN A 212 16.50 -2.51 12.46
N ILE A 213 15.29 -2.03 12.19
CA ILE A 213 14.07 -2.80 12.36
C ILE A 213 14.04 -4.06 11.48
N ASP A 214 14.62 -4.01 10.27
CA ASP A 214 14.65 -5.19 9.40
C ASP A 214 15.51 -6.30 9.99
N ARG A 215 16.71 -5.96 10.48
CA ARG A 215 17.56 -6.91 11.20
C ARG A 215 16.88 -7.45 12.45
N ILE A 216 16.25 -6.56 13.23
CA ILE A 216 15.60 -6.95 14.47
C ILE A 216 14.38 -7.84 14.21
N ARG A 217 13.65 -7.58 13.13
CA ARG A 217 12.59 -8.47 12.64
C ARG A 217 13.15 -9.86 12.31
N GLU A 218 14.29 -9.96 11.61
CA GLU A 218 14.92 -11.25 11.33
C GLU A 218 15.37 -11.98 12.61
N ASP A 219 15.91 -11.26 13.59
CA ASP A 219 16.29 -11.85 14.87
C ASP A 219 15.06 -12.36 15.64
N ILE A 220 13.98 -11.59 15.68
CA ILE A 220 12.71 -12.00 16.30
C ILE A 220 12.10 -13.20 15.57
N LYS A 221 12.17 -13.24 14.23
CA LYS A 221 11.73 -14.40 13.43
C LYS A 221 12.48 -15.67 13.85
N MET A 222 13.79 -15.60 14.10
CA MET A 222 14.57 -16.73 14.62
C MET A 222 14.11 -17.15 16.02
N LEU A 223 13.91 -16.20 16.93
CA LEU A 223 13.43 -16.48 18.29
C LEU A 223 12.04 -17.13 18.31
N ILE A 224 11.15 -16.73 17.41
CA ILE A 224 9.82 -17.35 17.24
C ILE A 224 9.97 -18.82 16.83
N LYS A 225 10.82 -19.11 15.84
CA LYS A 225 11.09 -20.48 15.36
C LYS A 225 11.71 -21.37 16.44
N GLU A 226 12.56 -20.78 17.30
CA GLU A 226 13.15 -21.47 18.45
C GLU A 226 12.16 -21.70 19.60
N GLY A 227 10.97 -21.08 19.57
CA GLY A 227 10.03 -21.11 20.69
C GLY A 227 10.50 -20.31 21.91
N ALA A 228 11.48 -19.41 21.74
CA ALA A 228 12.17 -18.71 22.82
C ALA A 228 11.45 -17.42 23.24
N LYS A 229 10.18 -17.53 23.69
CA LYS A 229 9.31 -16.37 23.97
C LYS A 229 9.90 -15.36 24.96
N GLU A 230 10.60 -15.81 26.00
CA GLU A 230 11.20 -14.95 27.02
C GLU A 230 12.28 -14.04 26.43
N LYS A 231 13.07 -14.56 25.48
CA LYS A 231 14.12 -13.78 24.80
C LYS A 231 13.56 -12.68 23.91
N ILE A 232 12.30 -12.79 23.45
CA ILE A 232 11.68 -11.77 22.59
C ILE A 232 11.47 -10.48 23.37
N THR A 233 10.98 -10.56 24.61
CA THR A 233 10.82 -9.38 25.49
C THR A 233 12.18 -8.70 25.71
N ASP A 234 13.17 -9.47 26.15
CA ASP A 234 14.51 -8.95 26.43
C ASP A 234 15.11 -8.25 25.20
N TYR A 235 14.96 -8.86 24.02
CA TYR A 235 15.49 -8.32 22.77
C TYR A 235 14.83 -7.00 22.36
N VAL A 236 13.51 -6.90 22.49
CA VAL A 236 12.77 -5.67 22.16
C VAL A 236 13.08 -4.55 23.14
N GLU A 237 13.21 -4.87 24.44
CA GLU A 237 13.56 -3.90 25.48
C GLU A 237 15.00 -3.37 25.32
N GLU A 238 15.96 -4.26 25.04
CA GLU A 238 17.36 -3.90 24.78
C GLU A 238 17.48 -2.92 23.60
N HIS A 239 16.66 -3.12 22.57
CA HIS A 239 16.67 -2.29 21.37
C HIS A 239 15.72 -1.08 21.44
N CYS A 240 14.97 -0.92 22.54
CA CYS A 240 14.02 0.19 22.77
C CYS A 240 13.00 0.37 21.62
N ILE A 241 12.41 -0.72 21.12
CA ILE A 241 11.46 -0.69 19.99
C ILE A 241 10.03 -0.81 20.46
N GLU A 242 9.12 -0.04 19.84
CA GLU A 242 7.69 -0.30 19.96
C GLU A 242 7.33 -1.48 19.04
N VAL A 243 6.80 -2.57 19.61
CA VAL A 243 6.51 -3.84 18.90
C VAL A 243 5.70 -3.64 17.60
N LYS A 244 4.78 -2.68 17.59
CA LYS A 244 3.98 -2.33 16.41
C LYS A 244 4.83 -1.89 15.20
N GLU A 245 6.05 -1.36 15.42
CA GLU A 245 6.98 -0.95 14.35
C GLU A 245 7.58 -2.15 13.61
N LEU A 246 7.46 -3.36 14.15
CA LEU A 246 7.90 -4.58 13.46
C LEU A 246 6.96 -4.93 12.30
N ASN A 247 5.68 -4.54 12.38
CA ASN A 247 4.67 -4.81 11.37
C ASN A 247 4.75 -3.79 10.22
N THR A 248 4.51 -4.26 9.00
CA THR A 248 4.45 -3.49 7.75
C THR A 248 3.19 -3.89 6.98
N SER A 249 2.97 -3.30 5.79
CA SER A 249 1.83 -3.66 4.94
C SER A 249 1.90 -5.10 4.41
N ASP A 250 3.08 -5.71 4.39
CA ASP A 250 3.39 -7.04 3.86
C ASP A 250 3.97 -8.01 4.91
N PHE A 251 4.11 -7.57 6.16
CA PHE A 251 4.57 -8.40 7.26
C PHE A 251 3.82 -8.10 8.56
N ASP A 252 3.35 -9.13 9.25
CA ASP A 252 2.77 -9.02 10.57
C ASP A 252 3.34 -10.11 11.49
N LEU A 253 3.72 -9.70 12.70
CA LEU A 253 4.39 -10.55 13.67
C LEU A 253 3.52 -11.74 14.10
N LEU A 254 2.22 -11.51 14.32
CA LEU A 254 1.27 -12.56 14.71
C LEU A 254 1.04 -13.54 13.55
N ILE A 255 0.80 -13.03 12.34
CA ILE A 255 0.65 -13.87 11.15
C ILE A 255 1.91 -14.71 10.92
N TYR A 256 3.10 -14.11 11.03
CA TYR A 256 4.36 -14.85 10.89
C TYR A 256 4.47 -16.00 11.93
N ALA A 257 4.13 -15.73 13.18
CA ALA A 257 4.19 -16.73 14.24
C ALA A 257 3.21 -17.88 14.01
N ILE A 258 1.99 -17.59 13.54
CA ILE A 258 1.01 -18.61 13.15
C ILE A 258 1.60 -19.53 12.08
N GLU A 259 2.20 -18.96 11.03
CA GLU A 259 2.75 -19.75 9.91
C GLU A 259 3.97 -20.60 10.31
N ASN A 260 4.80 -20.09 11.24
CA ASN A 260 6.13 -20.65 11.52
C ASN A 260 6.26 -21.42 12.84
N THR A 261 5.23 -21.44 13.68
CA THR A 261 5.24 -22.24 14.92
C THR A 261 4.57 -23.60 14.70
N PRO A 262 4.93 -24.66 15.46
CA PRO A 262 4.28 -25.97 15.33
C PRO A 262 2.82 -25.91 15.78
N ASP A 263 1.93 -26.69 15.15
CA ASP A 263 0.51 -26.79 15.57
C ASP A 263 0.36 -27.71 16.80
N ASN A 264 0.88 -27.24 17.93
CA ASN A 264 0.80 -27.91 19.22
C ASN A 264 0.76 -26.87 20.35
N GLN A 265 0.67 -27.34 21.59
CA GLN A 265 0.61 -26.45 22.76
C GLN A 265 1.77 -25.45 22.84
N ASN A 266 2.99 -25.82 22.44
CA ASN A 266 4.13 -24.91 22.49
C ASN A 266 4.01 -23.78 21.46
N GLY A 267 3.55 -24.10 20.24
CA GLY A 267 3.27 -23.08 19.23
C GLY A 267 2.13 -22.15 19.65
N LEU A 268 1.03 -22.72 20.18
CA LEU A 268 -0.08 -21.93 20.71
C LEU A 268 0.37 -20.99 21.84
N ILE A 269 1.23 -21.45 22.76
CA ILE A 269 1.80 -20.60 23.83
C ILE A 269 2.60 -19.42 23.26
N MET A 270 3.37 -19.62 22.19
CA MET A 270 4.09 -18.54 21.52
C MET A 270 3.12 -17.52 20.90
N ILE A 271 2.08 -18.00 20.21
CA ILE A 271 1.05 -17.15 19.60
C ILE A 271 0.32 -16.33 20.68
N LEU A 272 -0.14 -16.96 21.76
CA LEU A 272 -0.81 -16.28 22.87
C LEU A 272 0.09 -15.23 23.53
N TYR A 273 1.36 -15.56 23.71
CA TYR A 273 2.34 -14.62 24.24
C TYR A 273 2.47 -13.38 23.34
N LEU A 274 2.60 -13.55 22.01
CA LEU A 274 2.70 -12.44 21.08
C LEU A 274 1.44 -11.58 21.01
N ILE A 275 0.25 -12.20 21.10
CA ILE A 275 -1.03 -11.49 21.15
C ILE A 275 -1.05 -10.50 22.33
N VAL A 276 -0.65 -10.98 23.52
CA VAL A 276 -0.60 -10.15 24.73
C VAL A 276 0.51 -9.11 24.65
N PHE A 277 1.72 -9.54 24.23
CA PHE A 277 2.91 -8.70 24.17
C PHE A 277 2.75 -7.53 23.19
N ALA A 278 2.23 -7.80 21.99
CA ALA A 278 2.01 -6.80 20.94
C ALA A 278 0.64 -6.10 21.05
N LYS A 279 -0.21 -6.48 22.01
CA LYS A 279 -1.54 -5.92 22.26
C LYS A 279 -2.49 -6.03 21.05
N TYR A 280 -2.57 -7.20 20.45
CA TYR A 280 -3.59 -7.48 19.44
C TYR A 280 -4.97 -7.54 20.10
N HIS A 281 -5.93 -6.76 19.58
CA HIS A 281 -7.31 -6.67 20.11
C HIS A 281 -8.38 -7.11 19.12
N ASN A 282 -8.01 -7.31 17.86
CA ASN A 282 -8.86 -7.83 16.80
C ASN A 282 -8.04 -8.77 15.91
N PHE A 283 -8.72 -9.70 15.24
CA PHE A 283 -8.12 -10.65 14.31
C PHE A 283 -8.67 -10.50 12.89
N ASN A 284 -9.57 -9.55 12.70
CA ASN A 284 -10.21 -9.19 11.44
C ASN A 284 -9.42 -8.06 10.78
N TYR A 285 -8.18 -8.37 10.39
CA TYR A 285 -7.27 -7.48 9.65
C TYR A 285 -6.52 -8.28 8.59
N PHE A 286 -5.90 -7.58 7.63
CA PHE A 286 -5.18 -8.22 6.54
C PHE A 286 -3.83 -7.55 6.27
N ILE A 287 -2.90 -8.32 5.70
CA ILE A 287 -1.64 -7.86 5.12
C ILE A 287 -1.52 -8.34 3.68
N LYS A 288 -0.68 -7.69 2.88
CA LYS A 288 -0.33 -8.09 1.51
C LYS A 288 0.50 -9.38 1.53
N ASP A 289 0.17 -10.31 0.64
CA ASP A 289 0.83 -11.60 0.43
C ASP A 289 1.00 -11.81 -1.09
N GLY A 290 2.06 -11.22 -1.66
CA GLY A 290 2.24 -11.13 -3.11
C GLY A 290 1.18 -10.24 -3.76
N ASP A 291 0.47 -10.79 -4.75
CA ASP A 291 -0.70 -10.15 -5.38
C ASP A 291 -2.01 -10.42 -4.61
N SER A 292 -1.90 -11.09 -3.46
CA SER A 292 -3.02 -11.45 -2.62
C SER A 292 -2.97 -10.83 -1.23
N PHE A 293 -3.94 -11.16 -0.38
CA PHE A 293 -3.92 -10.73 1.01
C PHE A 293 -4.29 -11.88 1.93
N LYS A 294 -3.75 -11.84 3.15
CA LYS A 294 -4.03 -12.82 4.19
C LYS A 294 -4.38 -12.16 5.52
N THR A 295 -5.24 -12.83 6.27
CA THR A 295 -5.62 -12.49 7.64
C THR A 295 -4.94 -13.48 8.60
N PRO A 296 -4.93 -13.22 9.92
CA PRO A 296 -4.51 -14.21 10.91
C PRO A 296 -5.21 -15.55 10.74
N LEU A 297 -6.53 -15.54 10.53
CA LEU A 297 -7.31 -16.76 10.38
C LEU A 297 -7.03 -17.46 9.05
N THR A 298 -6.88 -16.71 7.95
CA THR A 298 -6.53 -17.36 6.69
C THR A 298 -5.12 -17.96 6.74
N ALA A 299 -4.16 -17.29 7.38
CA ALA A 299 -2.83 -17.84 7.60
C ALA A 299 -2.85 -19.13 8.44
N ALA A 300 -3.67 -19.17 9.50
CA ALA A 300 -3.80 -20.36 10.34
C ALA A 300 -4.37 -21.56 9.56
N VAL A 301 -5.53 -21.39 8.93
CA VAL A 301 -6.21 -22.46 8.20
C VAL A 301 -5.40 -22.89 6.96
N GLY A 302 -4.82 -21.95 6.22
CA GLY A 302 -3.99 -22.25 5.05
C GLY A 302 -2.74 -23.07 5.37
N ASN A 303 -2.23 -23.00 6.61
CA ASN A 303 -1.09 -23.77 7.09
C ASN A 303 -1.49 -24.95 7.99
N ASN A 304 -2.78 -25.34 8.00
CA ASN A 304 -3.34 -26.41 8.83
C ASN A 304 -3.05 -26.22 10.34
N LYS A 305 -3.01 -24.98 10.82
CA LYS A 305 -2.76 -24.62 12.23
C LYS A 305 -4.08 -24.59 13.00
N PHE A 306 -4.74 -25.73 13.12
CA PHE A 306 -6.12 -25.77 13.57
C PHE A 306 -6.27 -25.33 15.03
N LEU A 307 -5.30 -25.60 15.91
CA LEU A 307 -5.35 -25.09 17.29
C LEU A 307 -5.33 -23.55 17.33
N SER A 308 -4.59 -22.94 16.41
CA SER A 308 -4.51 -21.48 16.30
C SER A 308 -5.78 -20.92 15.66
N ALA A 309 -6.33 -21.60 14.65
CA ALA A 309 -7.56 -21.22 13.99
C ALA A 309 -8.76 -21.25 14.95
N GLU A 310 -8.92 -22.31 15.74
CA GLU A 310 -9.96 -22.41 16.77
C GLU A 310 -9.86 -21.27 17.79
N PHE A 311 -8.65 -21.00 18.30
CA PHE A 311 -8.44 -19.87 19.21
C PHE A 311 -8.85 -18.52 18.58
N LEU A 312 -8.48 -18.28 17.32
CA LEU A 312 -8.82 -17.03 16.63
C LEU A 312 -10.35 -16.90 16.46
N ILE A 313 -11.04 -17.98 16.08
CA ILE A 313 -12.50 -18.01 15.91
C ILE A 313 -13.21 -17.78 17.26
N ASP A 314 -12.78 -18.47 18.32
CA ASP A 314 -13.29 -18.30 19.69
C ASP A 314 -13.15 -16.85 20.19
N ASN A 315 -12.21 -16.10 19.63
CA ASN A 315 -11.97 -14.70 19.94
C ASN A 315 -12.41 -13.73 18.83
N GLY A 316 -13.36 -14.16 17.99
CA GLY A 316 -14.09 -13.27 17.06
C GLY A 316 -13.46 -13.08 15.68
N ALA A 317 -12.51 -13.93 15.28
CA ALA A 317 -12.01 -13.92 13.90
C ALA A 317 -13.07 -14.45 12.92
N GLU A 318 -13.30 -13.71 11.84
CA GLU A 318 -14.26 -14.04 10.79
C GLU A 318 -13.55 -14.73 9.62
N ILE A 319 -14.03 -15.91 9.21
CA ILE A 319 -13.43 -16.67 8.10
C ILE A 319 -13.68 -16.01 6.74
N ASP A 320 -14.83 -15.36 6.61
CA ASP A 320 -15.29 -14.64 5.43
C ASP A 320 -15.04 -13.14 5.58
N TYR A 321 -14.07 -12.74 6.41
CA TYR A 321 -13.71 -11.36 6.65
C TYR A 321 -13.50 -10.62 5.33
N LYS A 322 -14.45 -9.73 5.01
CA LYS A 322 -14.44 -8.96 3.77
C LYS A 322 -13.60 -7.72 3.96
N PHE A 323 -12.70 -7.49 3.01
CA PHE A 323 -11.99 -6.23 2.90
C PHE A 323 -12.08 -5.66 1.49
N VAL A 324 -11.79 -4.36 1.41
CA VAL A 324 -11.70 -3.61 0.16
C VAL A 324 -10.23 -3.36 -0.07
N ASP A 325 -9.71 -3.85 -1.20
CA ASP A 325 -8.36 -3.51 -1.60
C ASP A 325 -8.30 -2.01 -1.92
N PRO A 326 -7.43 -1.24 -1.21
CA PRO A 326 -7.32 0.21 -1.39
C PRO A 326 -6.92 0.62 -2.82
N GLU A 327 -6.24 -0.24 -3.58
CA GLU A 327 -5.70 0.10 -4.90
C GLU A 327 -6.73 -0.06 -6.02
N ASN A 328 -7.67 -0.99 -5.90
CA ASN A 328 -8.60 -1.35 -6.98
C ASN A 328 -10.08 -1.30 -6.59
N ASN A 329 -10.43 -0.97 -5.33
CA ASN A 329 -11.80 -0.91 -4.82
C ASN A 329 -12.63 -2.20 -5.02
N ASN A 330 -11.99 -3.33 -5.37
CA ASN A 330 -12.68 -4.60 -5.46
C ASN A 330 -12.94 -5.13 -4.05
N ILE A 331 -14.22 -5.42 -3.79
CA ILE A 331 -14.64 -6.18 -2.62
C ILE A 331 -14.55 -7.64 -3.00
N SER A 332 -13.97 -8.45 -2.09
CA SER A 332 -14.21 -9.89 -1.92
C SER A 332 -12.91 -10.68 -1.94
N TYR A 333 -12.56 -11.20 -0.76
CA TYR A 333 -11.64 -12.33 -0.65
C TYR A 333 -12.42 -13.52 -0.12
N ASN A 334 -12.55 -14.53 -0.97
CA ASN A 334 -12.94 -15.86 -0.54
C ASN A 334 -11.68 -16.56 -0.02
N CYS A 335 -11.69 -17.00 1.24
CA CYS A 335 -10.54 -17.71 1.83
C CYS A 335 -10.13 -18.93 0.99
N LEU A 336 -11.10 -19.62 0.36
CA LEU A 336 -10.83 -20.74 -0.55
C LEU A 336 -10.07 -20.33 -1.81
N ASN A 337 -10.45 -19.20 -2.42
CA ASN A 337 -9.73 -18.66 -3.58
C ASN A 337 -8.31 -18.24 -3.18
N TYR A 338 -8.14 -17.60 -2.02
CA TYR A 338 -6.81 -17.31 -1.47
C TYR A 338 -5.97 -18.57 -1.31
N TYR A 339 -6.51 -19.63 -0.70
CA TYR A 339 -5.78 -20.88 -0.51
C TYR A 339 -5.42 -21.53 -1.84
N TYR A 340 -6.33 -21.52 -2.81
CA TYR A 340 -6.08 -22.09 -4.12
C TYR A 340 -4.99 -21.32 -4.87
N ASP A 341 -5.17 -20.00 -5.03
CA ASP A 341 -4.26 -19.15 -5.80
C ASP A 341 -2.84 -19.10 -5.17
N ASN A 342 -2.72 -19.38 -3.87
CA ASN A 342 -1.44 -19.46 -3.16
C ASN A 342 -0.92 -20.90 -2.92
N ASN A 343 -1.49 -21.92 -3.56
CA ASN A 343 -1.11 -23.34 -3.41
C ASN A 343 -1.13 -23.84 -1.94
N LYS A 344 -2.04 -23.31 -1.12
CA LYS A 344 -2.28 -23.70 0.27
C LYS A 344 -3.51 -24.59 0.46
N LEU A 345 -4.40 -24.65 -0.52
CA LEU A 345 -5.63 -25.44 -0.42
C LEU A 345 -5.30 -26.94 -0.41
N ASN A 346 -5.79 -27.66 0.59
CA ASN A 346 -5.58 -29.10 0.74
C ASN A 346 -6.80 -29.77 1.38
N LYS A 347 -6.83 -31.11 1.40
CA LYS A 347 -7.97 -31.86 1.92
C LYS A 347 -8.27 -31.58 3.40
N GLU A 348 -7.24 -31.36 4.21
CA GLU A 348 -7.39 -31.15 5.65
C GLU A 348 -8.00 -29.78 5.94
N ASN A 349 -7.44 -28.69 5.38
CA ASN A 349 -8.03 -27.37 5.60
C ASN A 349 -9.39 -27.21 4.93
N LEU A 350 -9.62 -27.85 3.78
CA LEU A 350 -10.93 -27.86 3.15
C LEU A 350 -11.97 -28.57 4.02
N LYS A 351 -11.61 -29.73 4.60
CA LYS A 351 -12.47 -30.41 5.55
C LYS A 351 -12.73 -29.54 6.78
N TYR A 352 -11.71 -28.89 7.33
CA TYR A 352 -11.86 -27.98 8.46
C TYR A 352 -12.90 -26.88 8.15
N ILE A 353 -12.78 -26.21 7.01
CA ILE A 353 -13.70 -25.14 6.57
C ILE A 353 -15.13 -25.65 6.38
N LEU A 354 -15.31 -26.84 5.81
CA LEU A 354 -16.64 -27.36 5.44
C LEU A 354 -17.32 -28.21 6.52
N THR A 355 -16.60 -28.65 7.57
CA THR A 355 -17.13 -29.59 8.57
C THR A 355 -17.06 -29.12 10.01
N GLY A 356 -16.46 -27.97 10.30
CA GLY A 356 -16.43 -27.40 11.66
C GLY A 356 -17.83 -27.06 12.18
N GLU A 357 -18.01 -27.00 13.52
CA GLU A 357 -19.25 -26.52 14.15
C GLU A 357 -19.60 -25.09 13.73
N HIS A 358 -18.58 -24.35 13.31
CA HIS A 358 -18.67 -23.09 12.64
C HIS A 358 -18.89 -23.28 11.12
N THR A 359 -19.81 -24.14 10.66
CA THR A 359 -20.06 -24.29 9.21
C THR A 359 -20.49 -22.93 8.64
N PHE A 360 -19.55 -22.25 8.01
CA PHE A 360 -19.81 -20.97 7.38
C PHE A 360 -20.38 -21.24 5.99
N PRO A 361 -21.26 -20.37 5.47
CA PRO A 361 -21.53 -20.33 4.05
C PRO A 361 -20.28 -19.77 3.35
N ALA A 362 -19.18 -20.52 3.37
CA ALA A 362 -18.09 -20.31 2.43
C ALA A 362 -18.75 -20.42 1.07
N VAL A 363 -18.89 -19.29 0.38
CA VAL A 363 -19.44 -19.25 -0.96
C VAL A 363 -18.43 -19.97 -1.83
N VAL A 364 -18.63 -21.27 -2.03
CA VAL A 364 -17.91 -21.99 -3.09
C VAL A 364 -18.51 -21.47 -4.37
N ASP A 365 -17.78 -20.60 -5.03
CA ASP A 365 -18.18 -20.11 -6.34
C ASP A 365 -17.85 -21.19 -7.40
N THR A 366 -18.68 -21.22 -8.46
CA THR A 366 -18.46 -22.11 -9.60
C THR A 366 -17.06 -21.95 -10.23
N PRO A 367 -16.48 -20.73 -10.33
CA PRO A 367 -15.12 -20.53 -10.82
C PRO A 367 -14.03 -21.33 -10.09
N LEU A 368 -14.09 -21.49 -8.77
CA LEU A 368 -13.11 -22.32 -8.05
C LEU A 368 -13.20 -23.79 -8.45
N ILE A 369 -14.42 -24.33 -8.57
CA ILE A 369 -14.64 -25.72 -9.01
C ILE A 369 -14.09 -25.90 -10.44
N GLU A 370 -14.38 -24.96 -11.34
CA GLU A 370 -13.85 -24.96 -12.71
C GLU A 370 -12.32 -24.91 -12.74
N LYS A 371 -11.69 -24.05 -11.92
CA LYS A 371 -10.23 -23.99 -11.76
C LYS A 371 -9.64 -25.33 -11.34
N LEU A 372 -10.23 -26.01 -10.35
CA LEU A 372 -9.78 -27.33 -9.90
C LEU A 372 -9.91 -28.39 -11.00
N ILE A 373 -11.03 -28.38 -11.75
CA ILE A 373 -11.24 -29.30 -12.88
C ILE A 373 -10.20 -29.04 -13.99
N ASN A 374 -9.91 -27.78 -14.31
CA ASN A 374 -8.88 -27.39 -15.28
C ASN A 374 -7.49 -27.94 -14.90
N ASN A 375 -7.18 -27.95 -13.61
CA ASN A 375 -5.90 -28.41 -13.08
C ASN A 375 -5.84 -29.93 -12.80
N ASN A 376 -6.90 -30.68 -13.12
CA ASN A 376 -7.06 -32.12 -12.82
C ASN A 376 -7.08 -32.47 -11.31
N ASP A 377 -7.45 -31.53 -10.43
CA ASP A 377 -7.62 -31.74 -9.00
C ASP A 377 -8.99 -32.38 -8.66
N ASN A 378 -9.26 -33.53 -9.29
CA ASN A 378 -10.59 -34.16 -9.34
C ASN A 378 -11.14 -34.54 -7.97
N GLU A 379 -10.30 -35.05 -7.07
CA GLU A 379 -10.73 -35.41 -5.71
C GLU A 379 -11.23 -34.20 -4.92
N MET A 380 -10.58 -33.05 -5.10
CA MET A 380 -10.93 -31.83 -4.39
C MET A 380 -12.18 -31.19 -4.98
N ALA A 381 -12.29 -31.16 -6.31
CA ALA A 381 -13.48 -30.69 -7.02
C ALA A 381 -14.72 -31.53 -6.64
N GLU A 382 -14.60 -32.86 -6.67
CA GLU A 382 -15.68 -33.78 -6.26
C GLU A 382 -16.10 -33.54 -4.81
N TYR A 383 -15.14 -33.43 -3.89
CA TYR A 383 -15.43 -33.19 -2.48
C TYR A 383 -16.19 -31.87 -2.26
N LEU A 384 -15.78 -30.79 -2.94
CA LEU A 384 -16.46 -29.49 -2.89
C LEU A 384 -17.91 -29.57 -3.39
N ILE A 385 -18.12 -30.20 -4.55
CA ILE A 385 -19.45 -30.33 -5.18
C ILE A 385 -20.39 -31.06 -4.22
N ILE A 386 -19.96 -32.19 -3.68
CA ILE A 386 -20.76 -33.01 -2.75
C ILE A 386 -21.07 -32.23 -1.48
N LYS A 387 -20.08 -31.56 -0.88
CA LYS A 387 -20.24 -30.92 0.43
C LYS A 387 -21.09 -29.66 0.39
N VAL A 388 -20.92 -28.83 -0.63
CA VAL A 388 -21.68 -27.57 -0.77
C VAL A 388 -23.00 -27.77 -1.52
N ARG A 389 -23.27 -29.00 -2.01
CA ARG A 389 -24.42 -29.33 -2.84
C ARG A 389 -24.49 -28.41 -4.06
N SER A 390 -23.33 -28.13 -4.66
CA SER A 390 -23.23 -27.28 -5.84
C SER A 390 -24.06 -27.89 -6.98
N LEU A 391 -24.77 -27.06 -7.72
CA LEU A 391 -25.53 -27.50 -8.89
C LEU A 391 -24.56 -27.91 -9.99
N ILE A 392 -24.56 -29.20 -10.32
CA ILE A 392 -23.86 -29.70 -11.50
C ILE A 392 -24.62 -29.23 -12.72
N ASN A 393 -23.92 -28.56 -13.62
CA ASN A 393 -24.50 -27.92 -14.78
C ASN A 393 -23.63 -28.16 -16.01
N PHE A 394 -24.15 -27.76 -17.17
CA PHE A 394 -23.50 -27.84 -18.46
C PHE A 394 -22.06 -27.30 -18.46
N ASN A 395 -21.78 -26.20 -17.75
CA ASN A 395 -20.45 -25.58 -17.74
C ASN A 395 -19.39 -26.45 -17.06
N LEU A 396 -19.73 -27.17 -15.98
CA LEU A 396 -18.77 -28.06 -15.31
C LEU A 396 -18.39 -29.25 -16.20
N TYR A 397 -19.38 -29.85 -16.88
CA TYR A 397 -19.11 -30.90 -17.88
C TYR A 397 -18.28 -30.36 -19.04
N LYS A 398 -18.63 -29.18 -19.56
CA LYS A 398 -17.90 -28.54 -20.65
C LYS A 398 -16.45 -28.30 -20.30
N THR A 399 -16.20 -27.76 -19.10
CA THR A 399 -14.85 -27.54 -18.57
C THR A 399 -14.07 -28.85 -18.47
N ALA A 400 -14.66 -29.93 -17.94
CA ALA A 400 -14.00 -31.23 -17.86
C ALA A 400 -13.65 -31.81 -19.24
N ILE A 401 -14.60 -31.75 -20.19
CA ILE A 401 -14.42 -32.28 -21.56
C ILE A 401 -13.38 -31.49 -22.34
N MET A 402 -13.42 -30.15 -22.30
CA MET A 402 -12.44 -29.29 -22.99
C MET A 402 -11.01 -29.52 -22.50
N ASN A 403 -10.81 -29.86 -21.22
CA ASN A 403 -9.49 -30.21 -20.69
C ASN A 403 -9.12 -31.69 -20.86
N ARG A 404 -9.94 -32.49 -21.57
CA ARG A 404 -9.75 -33.94 -21.71
C ARG A 404 -9.67 -34.67 -20.35
N ASN A 405 -10.30 -34.11 -19.32
CA ASN A 405 -10.33 -34.64 -17.96
C ASN A 405 -11.49 -35.64 -17.80
N ILE A 406 -11.36 -36.79 -18.48
CA ILE A 406 -12.43 -37.81 -18.58
C ILE A 406 -12.78 -38.42 -17.23
N ASP A 407 -11.78 -38.60 -16.37
CA ASP A 407 -11.98 -39.09 -15.00
C ASP A 407 -12.92 -38.16 -14.20
N MET A 408 -12.89 -36.85 -14.47
CA MET A 408 -13.83 -35.91 -13.86
C MET A 408 -15.22 -35.97 -14.48
N VAL A 409 -15.35 -36.26 -15.78
CA VAL A 409 -16.65 -36.45 -16.44
C VAL A 409 -17.40 -37.63 -15.80
N ASP A 410 -16.71 -38.75 -15.60
CA ASP A 410 -17.26 -39.93 -14.89
C ASP A 410 -17.71 -39.53 -13.47
N LYS A 411 -16.83 -38.87 -12.70
CA LYS A 411 -17.14 -38.41 -11.34
C LYS A 411 -18.34 -37.50 -11.28
N LEU A 412 -18.43 -36.51 -12.18
CA LEU A 412 -19.57 -35.59 -12.24
C LEU A 412 -20.86 -36.34 -12.51
N TYR A 413 -20.86 -37.27 -13.47
CA TYR A 413 -22.03 -38.10 -13.77
C TYR A 413 -22.47 -38.96 -12.58
N ASP A 414 -21.53 -39.57 -11.87
CA ASP A 414 -21.83 -40.42 -10.71
C ASP A 414 -22.55 -39.66 -9.58
N ILE A 415 -22.26 -38.36 -9.42
CA ILE A 415 -22.85 -37.52 -8.37
C ILE A 415 -23.95 -36.58 -8.87
N ASP A 416 -24.25 -36.54 -10.17
CA ASP A 416 -25.28 -35.68 -10.75
C ASP A 416 -26.69 -36.27 -10.51
N PRO A 417 -27.55 -35.58 -9.73
CA PRO A 417 -28.89 -36.08 -9.45
C PRO A 417 -29.82 -36.15 -10.68
N ARG A 418 -29.46 -35.49 -11.79
CA ARG A 418 -30.24 -35.44 -13.03
C ARG A 418 -30.15 -36.73 -13.84
N GLY A 419 -29.13 -37.56 -13.61
CA GLY A 419 -28.96 -38.87 -14.26
C GLY A 419 -29.00 -38.78 -15.78
N LEU A 420 -30.01 -39.37 -16.43
CA LEU A 420 -30.12 -39.39 -17.90
C LEU A 420 -30.20 -38.00 -18.54
N GLU A 421 -30.71 -36.99 -17.84
CA GLU A 421 -30.78 -35.63 -18.39
C GLU A 421 -29.37 -35.01 -18.54
N SER A 422 -28.41 -35.34 -17.69
CA SER A 422 -27.04 -34.84 -17.82
C SER A 422 -26.27 -35.51 -18.97
N VAL A 423 -26.68 -36.72 -19.39
CA VAL A 423 -26.14 -37.37 -20.60
C VAL A 423 -26.40 -36.51 -21.83
N LYS A 424 -27.56 -35.85 -21.90
CA LYS A 424 -27.88 -34.93 -22.99
C LYS A 424 -26.96 -33.72 -22.99
N ASP A 425 -26.72 -33.10 -21.83
CA ASP A 425 -25.74 -32.00 -21.72
C ASP A 425 -24.36 -32.43 -22.23
N ILE A 426 -23.89 -33.60 -21.82
CA ILE A 426 -22.59 -34.15 -22.25
C ILE A 426 -22.57 -34.40 -23.77
N ALA A 427 -23.63 -34.99 -24.32
CA ALA A 427 -23.74 -35.24 -25.75
C ALA A 427 -23.77 -33.94 -26.55
N ASP A 428 -24.57 -32.96 -26.12
CA ASP A 428 -24.67 -31.64 -26.75
C ASP A 428 -23.30 -30.93 -26.75
N ILE A 429 -22.53 -31.01 -25.65
CA ILE A 429 -21.15 -30.48 -25.59
C ILE A 429 -20.25 -31.19 -26.60
N LEU A 430 -20.30 -32.53 -26.67
CA LEU A 430 -19.47 -33.30 -27.59
C LEU A 430 -19.82 -33.03 -29.05
N ILE A 431 -21.10 -32.78 -29.37
CA ILE A 431 -21.56 -32.39 -30.70
C ILE A 431 -21.08 -30.98 -31.04
N ASP A 432 -21.21 -30.03 -30.10
CA ASP A 432 -20.73 -28.65 -30.28
C ASP A 432 -19.21 -28.60 -30.46
N LEU A 433 -18.46 -29.46 -29.76
CA LEU A 433 -17.01 -29.64 -29.95
C LEU A 433 -16.68 -30.50 -31.18
N GLY A 434 -17.67 -31.19 -31.75
CA GLY A 434 -17.62 -32.09 -32.91
C GLY A 434 -17.31 -31.42 -34.26
N ALA A 435 -16.58 -30.31 -34.23
CA ALA A 435 -15.77 -29.80 -35.33
C ALA A 435 -14.27 -30.12 -35.15
N GLU A 436 -13.86 -30.70 -34.01
CA GLU A 436 -12.51 -31.18 -33.70
C GLU A 436 -12.53 -32.71 -33.45
N ASP A 437 -12.30 -33.50 -34.51
CA ASP A 437 -12.56 -34.96 -34.60
C ASP A 437 -11.85 -35.87 -33.57
N ASP A 438 -10.91 -35.40 -32.74
CA ASP A 438 -10.16 -36.27 -31.82
C ASP A 438 -10.75 -36.34 -30.40
N ILE A 439 -11.60 -35.39 -30.00
CA ILE A 439 -12.13 -35.30 -28.63
C ILE A 439 -13.24 -36.30 -28.38
N VAL A 440 -14.16 -36.50 -29.34
CA VAL A 440 -15.30 -37.42 -29.21
C VAL A 440 -14.82 -38.86 -29.05
N ASP A 441 -13.93 -39.31 -29.94
CA ASP A 441 -13.33 -40.64 -29.88
C ASP A 441 -12.53 -40.85 -28.59
N THR A 442 -11.79 -39.83 -28.14
CA THR A 442 -11.05 -39.88 -26.87
C THR A 442 -11.99 -40.00 -25.67
N CYS A 443 -13.12 -39.29 -25.66
CA CYS A 443 -14.09 -39.37 -24.57
C CYS A 443 -14.76 -40.74 -24.53
N LEU A 444 -15.32 -41.20 -25.66
CA LEU A 444 -16.02 -42.49 -25.74
C LEU A 444 -15.12 -43.69 -25.42
N SER A 445 -13.83 -43.63 -25.79
CA SER A 445 -12.87 -44.70 -25.50
C SER A 445 -12.36 -44.73 -24.05
N LYS A 446 -12.49 -43.63 -23.30
CA LYS A 446 -11.91 -43.48 -21.96
C LYS A 446 -12.91 -43.36 -20.81
N ILE A 447 -14.18 -43.05 -21.09
CA ILE A 447 -15.26 -43.05 -20.10
C ILE A 447 -15.35 -44.44 -19.47
N ARG A 448 -15.22 -44.49 -18.14
CA ARG A 448 -15.18 -45.74 -17.38
C ARG A 448 -16.57 -46.19 -16.94
N ASP A 449 -17.52 -45.26 -16.73
CA ASP A 449 -18.88 -45.66 -16.38
C ASP A 449 -19.58 -46.36 -17.57
N PRO A 450 -19.94 -47.65 -17.45
CA PRO A 450 -20.48 -48.40 -18.57
C PRO A 450 -21.87 -47.93 -19.02
N LYS A 451 -22.65 -47.34 -18.11
CA LYS A 451 -23.98 -46.83 -18.42
C LYS A 451 -23.86 -45.52 -19.18
N LEU A 452 -23.01 -44.61 -18.71
CA LEU A 452 -22.71 -43.35 -19.37
C LEU A 452 -22.23 -43.59 -20.80
N ASN A 453 -21.28 -44.50 -20.99
CA ASN A 453 -20.74 -44.83 -22.31
C ASN A 453 -21.83 -45.38 -23.26
N LEU A 454 -22.67 -46.29 -22.75
CA LEU A 454 -23.79 -46.84 -23.52
C LEU A 454 -24.78 -45.74 -23.95
N TYR A 455 -25.22 -44.91 -23.01
CA TYR A 455 -26.21 -43.86 -23.28
C TYR A 455 -25.67 -42.79 -24.23
N LEU A 456 -24.41 -42.36 -24.05
CA LEU A 456 -23.76 -41.43 -24.97
C LEU A 456 -23.63 -42.01 -26.37
N SER A 457 -23.25 -43.28 -26.49
CA SER A 457 -23.12 -43.97 -27.77
C SER A 457 -24.45 -44.09 -28.51
N GLU A 458 -25.56 -44.30 -27.80
CA GLU A 458 -26.90 -44.31 -28.39
C GLU A 458 -27.32 -42.90 -28.83
N PHE A 459 -27.13 -41.90 -27.98
CA PHE A 459 -27.52 -40.52 -28.25
C PHE A 459 -26.76 -39.92 -29.45
N LEU A 460 -25.46 -40.18 -29.55
CA LEU A 460 -24.64 -39.71 -30.66
C LEU A 460 -24.94 -40.43 -31.99
N LYS A 461 -25.32 -41.72 -31.95
CA LYS A 461 -25.75 -42.46 -33.15
C LYS A 461 -27.01 -41.86 -33.77
N ASP A 462 -27.97 -41.49 -32.93
CA ASP A 462 -29.20 -40.85 -33.39
C ASP A 462 -28.91 -39.48 -34.00
N TYR A 463 -27.92 -38.74 -33.50
CA TYR A 463 -27.48 -37.46 -34.06
C TYR A 463 -26.72 -37.60 -35.39
N CYS A 464 -25.83 -38.60 -35.53
CA CYS A 464 -25.09 -38.87 -36.76
C CYS A 464 -26.01 -39.29 -37.93
N GLN A 465 -27.22 -39.81 -37.67
CA GLN A 465 -28.21 -40.09 -38.72
C GLN A 465 -28.83 -38.84 -39.36
N TYR A 466 -28.68 -37.66 -38.75
CA TYR A 466 -29.21 -36.38 -39.27
C TYR A 466 -28.14 -35.42 -39.81
N CYS A 467 -26.85 -35.78 -39.76
CA CYS A 467 -25.73 -34.93 -40.20
C CYS A 467 -25.08 -35.36 -41.54
N TYR A 468 -25.76 -36.18 -42.36
CA TYR A 468 -25.34 -36.53 -43.72
C TYR A 468 -26.34 -36.11 -44.79
#